data_AF-A0AAV3L0C6-F1
#
_entry.id   AF-A0AAV3L0C6-F1
#
_cell.length_a   1.000
_cell.length_b   1.000
_cell.length_c   1.000
_cell.angle_alpha   90.00
_cell.angle_beta   90.00
_cell.angle_gamma   90.00
#
_symmetry.space_group_name_H-M   'P 1'
#
loop_
_entity.id
_entity.type
_entity.pdbx_description
1 polymer ?
#
loop_
_entity_poly.entity_id
_entity_poly.type
_entity_poly.pdbx_seq_one_letter_code
_entity_poly.pdbx_strand_id
1 'polypeptide(L)'
;MNVEESDLRQVTIINEAGEQETISYIDLERGKTASYTITAPIPYFIDSVLENGSAVIKNYKITDTPTVGLTYYDQEIEVRAGETILTKGQDYIVEVVNNGFVVTILTEENGVAKVDTLGRLADARGGDLTITYNLKVSTELEADDFHNNTAVIEIGRNDEFDYEEGVEPPEKVTTGGRKFEKYDASSSELLKDARFELWNEDRSEYAIFYKGESPLAVYESGADRIEWATSGQATEFVADGNGYFEVQGLDYGTYQMKETMAPEGYVLPTGEAAFTEFIISYGSYNEEIQIVGVENPGP
;
A
#
# COMPACT_ATOMS: atom_id res chain seq x y z
N MET A 1 -3.77 11.37 2.63
CA MET A 1 -4.39 10.05 2.39
C MET A 1 -5.86 10.11 2.84
N ASN A 2 -6.75 9.25 2.33
CA ASN A 2 -8.15 9.20 2.81
C ASN A 2 -8.25 8.20 3.97
N VAL A 3 -7.85 8.64 5.16
CA VAL A 3 -7.72 7.80 6.36
C VAL A 3 -8.34 8.52 7.55
N GLU A 4 -9.03 7.78 8.40
CA GLU A 4 -9.59 8.30 9.65
C GLU A 4 -8.47 8.52 10.67
N GLU A 5 -8.55 9.60 11.47
CA GLU A 5 -7.53 9.90 12.49
C GLU A 5 -7.35 8.76 13.52
N SER A 6 -8.39 7.93 13.73
CA SER A 6 -8.32 6.77 14.63
C SER A 6 -7.41 5.65 14.15
N ASP A 7 -7.17 5.58 12.84
CA ASP A 7 -6.37 4.53 12.22
C ASP A 7 -4.92 4.98 12.04
N LEU A 8 -4.65 6.27 12.28
CA LEU A 8 -3.31 6.83 12.23
C LEU A 8 -2.50 6.51 13.47
N ARG A 9 -1.27 6.09 13.21
CA ARG A 9 -0.23 5.82 14.19
C ARG A 9 0.88 6.85 14.07
N GLN A 10 1.63 7.03 15.13
CA GLN A 10 2.86 7.81 15.10
C GLN A 10 4.00 7.07 15.76
N VAL A 11 5.17 7.12 15.14
CA VAL A 11 6.41 6.65 15.73
C VAL A 11 7.46 7.74 15.66
N THR A 12 8.26 7.86 16.72
CA THR A 12 9.47 8.68 16.70
C THR A 12 10.68 7.76 16.69
N ILE A 13 11.51 7.88 15.66
CA ILE A 13 12.73 7.10 15.47
C ILE A 13 13.97 7.99 15.47
N ILE A 14 15.14 7.38 15.64
CA ILE A 14 16.40 7.99 15.22
C ILE A 14 16.65 7.58 13.77
N ASN A 15 16.66 8.55 12.85
CA ASN A 15 16.94 8.30 11.45
C ASN A 15 18.44 8.05 11.19
N GLU A 16 18.81 7.73 9.94
CA GLU A 16 20.20 7.43 9.57
C GLU A 16 21.19 8.58 9.85
N ALA A 17 20.71 9.82 9.91
CA ALA A 17 21.51 10.99 10.26
C ALA A 17 21.72 11.16 11.78
N GLY A 18 21.10 10.30 12.61
CA GLY A 18 21.13 10.39 14.06
C GLY A 18 20.15 11.41 14.64
N GLU A 19 19.19 11.89 13.85
CA GLU A 19 18.19 12.89 14.24
C GLU A 19 16.86 12.23 14.60
N GLN A 20 16.10 12.85 15.51
CA GLN A 20 14.75 12.40 15.82
C GLN A 20 13.79 12.79 14.70
N GLU A 21 13.01 11.82 14.25
CA GLU A 21 11.99 12.00 13.23
C GLU A 21 10.68 11.38 13.70
N THR A 22 9.58 12.14 13.66
CA THR A 22 8.24 11.65 13.96
C THR A 22 7.49 11.40 12.66
N ILE A 23 7.04 10.16 12.48
CA ILE A 23 6.41 9.68 11.26
C ILE A 23 4.97 9.31 11.59
N SER A 24 4.02 9.87 10.84
CA SER A 24 2.62 9.45 10.89
C SER A 24 2.33 8.46 9.76
N TYR A 25 1.68 7.36 10.10
CA TYR A 25 1.52 6.25 9.15
C TYR A 25 0.28 5.41 9.45
N ILE A 26 -0.07 4.58 8.46
CA ILE A 26 -0.92 3.41 8.63
C ILE A 26 -0.12 2.14 8.38
N ASP A 27 -0.43 1.08 9.12
CA ASP A 27 -0.02 -0.28 8.81
C ASP A 27 -1.09 -0.94 7.95
N LEU A 28 -0.65 -1.65 6.91
CA LEU A 28 -1.55 -2.41 6.05
C LEU A 28 -0.95 -3.77 5.70
N GLU A 29 -1.77 -4.80 5.82
CA GLU A 29 -1.50 -6.16 5.39
C GLU A 29 -1.30 -6.20 3.86
N ARG A 30 -0.38 -7.06 3.40
CA ARG A 30 -0.16 -7.29 1.98
C ARG A 30 -1.45 -7.71 1.31
N GLY A 31 -1.75 -7.06 0.19
CA GLY A 31 -3.00 -7.27 -0.53
C GLY A 31 -4.07 -6.23 -0.24
N LYS A 32 -4.00 -5.52 0.90
CA LYS A 32 -4.89 -4.42 1.23
C LYS A 32 -4.53 -3.16 0.45
N THR A 33 -5.39 -2.15 0.57
CA THR A 33 -5.30 -0.93 -0.21
C THR A 33 -5.42 0.31 0.66
N ALA A 34 -4.62 1.33 0.34
CA ALA A 34 -4.76 2.68 0.89
C ALA A 34 -5.48 3.57 -0.11
N SER A 35 -6.45 4.36 0.36
CA SER A 35 -7.21 5.30 -0.46
C SER A 35 -6.59 6.69 -0.48
N TYR A 36 -6.60 7.34 -1.64
CA TYR A 36 -6.01 8.67 -1.85
C TYR A 36 -6.96 9.56 -2.64
N THR A 37 -6.85 10.86 -2.39
CA THR A 37 -7.47 11.92 -3.19
C THR A 37 -6.38 12.90 -3.62
N ILE A 38 -6.23 13.13 -4.91
CA ILE A 38 -5.45 14.26 -5.45
C ILE A 38 -6.43 15.38 -5.75
N THR A 39 -6.10 16.61 -5.34
CA THR A 39 -6.85 17.82 -5.64
C THR A 39 -6.01 18.71 -6.55
N ALA A 40 -6.52 19.06 -7.72
CA ALA A 40 -5.87 19.92 -8.69
C ALA A 40 -6.77 21.12 -9.03
N PRO A 41 -6.21 22.32 -9.29
CA PRO A 41 -7.02 23.49 -9.58
C PRO A 41 -7.62 23.41 -10.98
N ILE A 42 -8.86 23.88 -11.15
CA ILE A 42 -9.49 24.08 -12.46
C ILE A 42 -9.29 25.54 -12.88
N PRO A 43 -8.54 25.84 -13.96
CA PRO A 43 -8.37 27.21 -14.43
C PRO A 43 -9.71 27.90 -14.74
N TYR A 44 -9.83 29.18 -14.41
CA TYR A 44 -11.08 29.94 -14.67
C TYR A 44 -11.46 29.99 -16.16
N PHE A 45 -10.48 29.85 -17.04
CA PHE A 45 -10.63 29.84 -18.49
C PHE A 45 -10.51 28.44 -19.09
N ILE A 46 -10.76 27.37 -18.31
CA ILE A 46 -10.61 25.97 -18.74
C ILE A 46 -11.36 25.65 -20.04
N ASP A 47 -12.54 26.25 -20.24
CA ASP A 47 -13.41 26.05 -21.39
C ASP A 47 -13.19 27.06 -22.53
N SER A 48 -12.15 27.90 -22.44
CA SER A 48 -11.87 28.87 -23.49
C SER A 48 -11.36 28.17 -24.74
N VAL A 49 -11.90 28.56 -25.89
CA VAL A 49 -11.57 28.01 -27.21
C VAL A 49 -11.02 29.16 -28.08
N LEU A 50 -9.93 28.88 -28.79
CA LEU A 50 -9.30 29.82 -29.72
C LEU A 50 -10.10 29.95 -31.03
N GLU A 51 -9.84 30.99 -31.82
CA GLU A 51 -10.54 31.22 -33.10
C GLU A 51 -10.38 30.06 -34.10
N ASN A 52 -9.27 29.31 -34.01
CA ASN A 52 -9.01 28.12 -34.83
C ASN A 52 -9.76 26.86 -34.35
N GLY A 53 -10.54 26.95 -33.25
CA GLY A 53 -11.31 25.84 -32.68
C GLY A 53 -10.56 24.96 -31.69
N SER A 54 -9.28 25.23 -31.40
CA SER A 54 -8.50 24.47 -30.43
C SER A 54 -8.76 24.96 -29.00
N ALA A 55 -8.52 24.11 -28.00
CA ALA A 55 -8.66 24.53 -26.60
C ALA A 55 -7.53 25.50 -26.22
N VAL A 56 -7.79 26.40 -25.27
CA VAL A 56 -6.74 27.26 -24.69
C VAL A 56 -5.82 26.44 -23.78
N ILE A 57 -6.39 25.61 -22.89
CA ILE A 57 -5.62 24.64 -22.11
C ILE A 57 -5.49 23.36 -22.93
N LYS A 58 -4.26 23.02 -23.32
CA LYS A 58 -3.97 21.84 -24.14
C LYS A 58 -3.46 20.66 -23.33
N ASN A 59 -2.81 20.94 -22.21
CA ASN A 59 -2.27 19.93 -21.32
C ASN A 59 -2.89 20.14 -19.94
N TYR A 60 -3.55 19.11 -19.43
CA TYR A 60 -3.95 19.02 -18.03
C TYR A 60 -3.73 17.57 -17.61
N LYS A 61 -2.60 17.34 -16.96
CA LYS A 61 -2.06 16.03 -16.65
C LYS A 61 -1.76 15.93 -15.15
N ILE A 62 -2.11 14.80 -14.57
CA ILE A 62 -1.79 14.47 -13.18
C ILE A 62 -1.03 13.15 -13.20
N THR A 63 0.20 13.16 -12.71
CA THR A 63 1.09 11.98 -12.68
C THR A 63 1.27 11.53 -11.24
N ASP A 64 0.79 10.34 -10.91
CA ASP A 64 0.95 9.68 -9.61
C ASP A 64 2.17 8.74 -9.63
N THR A 65 3.02 8.86 -8.62
CA THR A 65 4.29 8.13 -8.48
C THR A 65 4.44 7.62 -7.04
N PRO A 66 3.94 6.41 -6.75
CA PRO A 66 4.17 5.76 -5.48
C PRO A 66 5.58 5.19 -5.37
N THR A 67 6.07 4.99 -4.14
CA THR A 67 7.28 4.18 -3.93
C THR A 67 6.98 2.70 -4.18
N VAL A 68 8.00 1.88 -4.43
CA VAL A 68 7.87 0.50 -4.95
C VAL A 68 7.00 -0.44 -4.10
N GLY A 69 6.87 -0.18 -2.79
CA GLY A 69 6.00 -0.93 -1.88
C GLY A 69 4.50 -0.69 -2.10
N LEU A 70 4.12 0.30 -2.91
CA LEU A 70 2.75 0.59 -3.28
C LEU A 70 2.59 0.49 -4.79
N THR A 71 1.46 -0.03 -5.25
CA THR A 71 1.21 -0.24 -6.68
C THR A 71 -0.24 0.05 -7.05
N TYR A 72 -0.41 0.85 -8.09
CA TYR A 72 -1.68 1.04 -8.76
C TYR A 72 -2.07 -0.23 -9.53
N TYR A 73 -3.34 -0.58 -9.45
CA TYR A 73 -3.96 -1.62 -10.26
C TYR A 73 -5.10 -0.99 -11.06
N ASP A 74 -5.39 -1.52 -12.26
CA ASP A 74 -6.44 -0.98 -13.14
C ASP A 74 -7.81 -1.13 -12.49
N GLN A 75 -8.15 -0.11 -11.71
CA GLN A 75 -9.41 0.08 -11.02
C GLN A 75 -10.18 1.22 -11.68
N GLU A 76 -11.46 1.34 -11.35
CA GLU A 76 -12.19 2.55 -11.66
C GLU A 76 -11.73 3.67 -10.73
N ILE A 77 -11.12 4.71 -11.31
CA ILE A 77 -10.82 5.95 -10.58
C ILE A 77 -12.03 6.88 -10.69
N GLU A 78 -12.35 7.58 -9.61
CA GLU A 78 -13.39 8.61 -9.65
C GLU A 78 -12.72 9.97 -9.89
N VAL A 79 -13.03 10.61 -11.02
CA VAL A 79 -12.57 11.97 -11.31
C VAL A 79 -13.77 12.91 -11.26
N ARG A 80 -13.68 13.99 -10.49
CA ARG A 80 -14.74 15.01 -10.38
C ARG A 80 -14.22 16.41 -10.69
N ALA A 81 -15.08 17.24 -11.25
CA ALA A 81 -14.92 18.68 -11.35
C ALA A 81 -15.99 19.33 -10.46
N GLY A 82 -15.61 19.77 -9.26
CA GLY A 82 -16.57 20.07 -8.21
C GLY A 82 -17.49 18.87 -7.91
N GLU A 83 -18.80 19.03 -8.08
CA GLU A 83 -19.77 17.94 -7.88
C GLU A 83 -19.93 17.04 -9.11
N THR A 84 -19.47 17.48 -10.27
CA THR A 84 -19.65 16.78 -11.56
C THR A 84 -18.67 15.62 -11.68
N ILE A 85 -19.17 14.38 -11.72
CA ILE A 85 -18.37 13.20 -12.06
C ILE A 85 -18.01 13.25 -13.55
N LEU A 86 -16.75 13.00 -13.90
CA LEU A 86 -16.24 12.90 -15.26
C LEU A 86 -16.18 11.43 -15.71
N THR A 87 -16.17 11.19 -17.03
CA THR A 87 -16.26 9.84 -17.60
C THR A 87 -14.95 9.41 -18.27
N LYS A 88 -14.36 8.28 -17.81
CA LYS A 88 -13.15 7.67 -18.42
C LYS A 88 -13.38 7.38 -19.90
N GLY A 89 -12.40 7.70 -20.74
CA GLY A 89 -12.45 7.57 -22.21
C GLY A 89 -13.27 8.64 -22.93
N GLN A 90 -13.99 9.51 -22.22
CA GLN A 90 -14.70 10.67 -22.79
C GLN A 90 -14.06 11.97 -22.35
N ASP A 91 -13.94 12.15 -21.03
CA ASP A 91 -13.46 13.38 -20.40
C ASP A 91 -12.00 13.28 -19.95
N TYR A 92 -11.51 12.07 -19.70
CA TYR A 92 -10.13 11.81 -19.31
C TYR A 92 -9.69 10.42 -19.74
N ILE A 93 -8.39 10.20 -19.82
CA ILE A 93 -7.78 8.87 -19.95
C ILE A 93 -6.88 8.58 -18.74
N VAL A 94 -6.62 7.30 -18.51
CA VAL A 94 -5.70 6.82 -17.47
C VAL A 94 -4.70 5.91 -18.13
N GLU A 95 -3.41 6.18 -17.94
CA GLU A 95 -2.32 5.36 -18.42
C GLU A 95 -1.54 4.84 -17.20
N VAL A 96 -1.44 3.52 -17.05
CA VAL A 96 -0.63 2.92 -15.99
C VAL A 96 0.84 3.06 -16.37
N VAL A 97 1.64 3.67 -15.52
CA VAL A 97 3.07 3.91 -15.75
C VAL A 97 3.83 3.50 -14.50
N ASN A 98 4.78 2.59 -14.65
CA ASN A 98 5.48 1.95 -13.53
C ASN A 98 4.47 1.35 -12.53
N ASN A 99 4.59 1.71 -11.26
CA ASN A 99 3.68 1.32 -10.17
C ASN A 99 2.61 2.40 -9.87
N GLY A 100 2.53 3.47 -10.66
CA GLY A 100 1.55 4.55 -10.53
C GLY A 100 0.71 4.70 -11.81
N PHE A 101 0.30 5.94 -12.09
CA PHE A 101 -0.51 6.24 -13.27
C PHE A 101 -0.38 7.70 -13.71
N VAL A 102 -0.85 7.97 -14.92
CA VAL A 102 -1.06 9.30 -15.47
C VAL A 102 -2.54 9.47 -15.81
N VAL A 103 -3.20 10.47 -15.24
CA VAL A 103 -4.50 10.96 -15.69
C VAL A 103 -4.29 12.14 -16.62
N THR A 104 -4.85 12.06 -17.83
CA THR A 104 -4.87 13.18 -18.77
C THR A 104 -6.33 13.59 -19.00
N ILE A 105 -6.67 14.83 -18.65
CA ILE A 105 -7.97 15.42 -18.95
C ILE A 105 -8.02 15.77 -20.44
N LEU A 106 -9.04 15.29 -21.13
CA LEU A 106 -9.21 15.47 -22.57
C LEU A 106 -9.86 16.82 -22.86
N THR A 107 -9.09 17.89 -22.87
CA THR A 107 -9.58 19.22 -23.26
C THR A 107 -9.69 19.39 -24.78
N GLU A 108 -8.98 18.56 -25.55
CA GLU A 108 -8.87 18.63 -27.00
C GLU A 108 -8.73 17.22 -27.62
N GLU A 109 -9.18 17.08 -28.86
CA GLU A 109 -8.98 15.88 -29.68
C GLU A 109 -8.59 16.30 -31.12
N ASN A 110 -7.41 15.88 -31.58
CA ASN A 110 -6.91 16.15 -32.93
C ASN A 110 -6.91 17.65 -33.33
N GLY A 111 -6.53 18.57 -32.45
CA GLY A 111 -6.53 20.01 -32.76
C GLY A 111 -7.84 20.73 -32.44
N VAL A 112 -8.88 20.00 -32.01
CA VAL A 112 -10.24 20.53 -31.84
C VAL A 112 -10.69 20.37 -30.39
N ALA A 113 -11.15 21.47 -29.78
CA ALA A 113 -11.62 21.49 -28.40
C ALA A 113 -12.74 20.47 -28.16
N LYS A 114 -12.64 19.66 -27.10
CA LYS A 114 -13.71 18.76 -26.67
C LYS A 114 -14.74 19.55 -25.84
N VAL A 115 -15.61 20.26 -26.55
CA VAL A 115 -16.59 21.18 -25.95
C VAL A 115 -17.47 20.55 -24.87
N ASP A 116 -17.81 19.27 -24.98
CA ASP A 116 -18.61 18.56 -23.98
C ASP A 116 -17.83 18.42 -22.66
N THR A 117 -16.57 17.96 -22.72
CA THR A 117 -15.68 17.86 -21.55
C THR A 117 -15.39 19.23 -20.96
N LEU A 118 -15.08 20.21 -21.80
CA LEU A 118 -14.88 21.60 -21.36
C LEU A 118 -16.11 22.18 -20.67
N GLY A 119 -17.31 21.88 -21.17
CA GLY A 119 -18.58 22.28 -20.54
C GLY A 119 -18.79 21.63 -19.17
N ARG A 120 -18.34 20.39 -18.97
CA ARG A 120 -18.42 19.73 -17.65
C ARG A 120 -17.44 20.32 -16.65
N LEU A 121 -16.24 20.70 -17.11
CA LEU A 121 -15.24 21.39 -16.30
C LEU A 121 -15.65 22.84 -15.99
N ALA A 122 -16.37 23.49 -16.91
CA ALA A 122 -16.81 24.88 -16.82
C ALA A 122 -17.66 25.17 -15.57
N ASP A 123 -18.45 24.20 -15.11
CA ASP A 123 -19.31 24.35 -13.92
C ASP A 123 -18.49 24.53 -12.63
N ALA A 124 -17.22 24.11 -12.63
CA ALA A 124 -16.31 24.17 -11.49
C ALA A 124 -15.07 25.07 -11.72
N ARG A 125 -15.15 26.03 -12.64
CA ARG A 125 -14.09 27.04 -12.89
C ARG A 125 -13.57 27.69 -11.61
N GLY A 126 -12.26 27.70 -11.46
CA GLY A 126 -11.58 28.30 -10.30
C GLY A 126 -11.73 27.49 -9.01
N GLY A 127 -12.41 26.35 -9.06
CA GLY A 127 -12.48 25.37 -7.98
C GLY A 127 -11.57 24.17 -8.27
N ASP A 128 -12.00 23.01 -7.78
CA ASP A 128 -11.16 21.82 -7.69
C ASP A 128 -11.59 20.71 -8.64
N LEU A 129 -10.60 20.07 -9.24
CA LEU A 129 -10.68 18.74 -9.83
C LEU A 129 -10.15 17.75 -8.79
N THR A 130 -10.93 16.72 -8.46
CA THR A 130 -10.50 15.66 -7.54
C THR A 130 -10.37 14.33 -8.24
N ILE A 131 -9.33 13.57 -7.89
CA ILE A 131 -9.10 12.20 -8.36
C ILE A 131 -9.01 11.30 -7.14
N THR A 132 -9.98 10.40 -6.99
CA THR A 132 -10.00 9.40 -5.91
C THR A 132 -9.63 8.02 -6.46
N TYR A 133 -8.66 7.37 -5.81
CA TYR A 133 -8.11 6.08 -6.22
C TYR A 133 -7.54 5.32 -5.01
N ASN A 134 -7.15 4.08 -5.23
CA ASN A 134 -6.48 3.27 -4.22
C ASN A 134 -5.12 2.76 -4.71
N LEU A 135 -4.16 2.60 -3.81
CA LEU A 135 -2.92 1.89 -4.07
C LEU A 135 -2.90 0.61 -3.25
N LYS A 136 -2.48 -0.49 -3.87
CA LYS A 136 -2.34 -1.79 -3.20
C LYS A 136 -0.95 -1.92 -2.58
N VAL A 137 -0.86 -2.48 -1.39
CA VAL A 137 0.41 -2.91 -0.78
C VAL A 137 1.01 -4.02 -1.65
N SER A 138 2.21 -3.79 -2.19
CA SER A 138 2.89 -4.68 -3.13
C SER A 138 3.73 -5.74 -2.41
N THR A 139 4.27 -6.69 -3.17
CA THR A 139 5.20 -7.71 -2.65
C THR A 139 6.59 -7.13 -2.33
N GLU A 140 6.91 -5.97 -2.87
CA GLU A 140 8.20 -5.27 -2.67
C GLU A 140 8.20 -4.41 -1.40
N LEU A 141 7.06 -4.33 -0.70
CA LEU A 141 6.99 -3.67 0.60
C LEU A 141 7.56 -4.62 1.65
N GLU A 142 8.71 -4.23 2.22
CA GLU A 142 9.35 -4.93 3.32
C GLU A 142 8.78 -4.44 4.66
N ALA A 143 8.74 -5.34 5.65
CA ALA A 143 8.25 -5.00 6.97
C ALA A 143 9.11 -3.91 7.63
N ASP A 144 8.44 -3.00 8.34
CA ASP A 144 9.00 -1.80 9.00
C ASP A 144 9.52 -0.69 8.06
N ASP A 145 9.43 -0.85 6.74
CA ASP A 145 9.76 0.22 5.79
C ASP A 145 8.57 1.17 5.57
N PHE A 146 8.85 2.47 5.47
CA PHE A 146 7.85 3.48 5.16
C PHE A 146 7.79 3.80 3.66
N HIS A 147 6.57 3.80 3.14
CA HIS A 147 6.28 4.04 1.74
C HIS A 147 5.43 5.29 1.53
N ASN A 148 5.74 6.00 0.45
CA ASN A 148 5.15 7.29 0.10
C ASN A 148 4.34 7.16 -1.17
N ASN A 149 3.49 8.16 -1.35
CA ASN A 149 2.95 8.44 -2.67
C ASN A 149 3.13 9.91 -3.01
N THR A 150 3.43 10.22 -4.26
CA THR A 150 3.59 11.60 -4.72
C THR A 150 2.78 11.80 -5.99
N ALA A 151 2.25 12.99 -6.21
CA ALA A 151 1.66 13.35 -7.48
C ALA A 151 2.21 14.67 -8.00
N VAL A 152 2.29 14.80 -9.31
CA VAL A 152 2.66 16.05 -10.00
C VAL A 152 1.50 16.48 -10.88
N ILE A 153 1.06 17.72 -10.71
CA ILE A 153 -0.04 18.36 -11.45
C ILE A 153 0.58 19.31 -12.46
N GLU A 154 0.31 19.08 -13.74
CA GLU A 154 0.86 19.85 -14.87
C GLU A 154 -0.29 20.43 -15.70
N ILE A 155 -0.37 21.76 -15.82
CA ILE A 155 -1.39 22.45 -16.61
C ILE A 155 -0.72 23.45 -17.55
N GLY A 156 -1.03 23.41 -18.84
CA GLY A 156 -0.38 24.24 -19.84
C GLY A 156 -1.23 24.54 -21.07
N ARG A 157 -0.97 25.71 -21.66
CA ARG A 157 -1.61 26.14 -22.93
C ARG A 157 -0.95 25.57 -24.18
N ASN A 158 0.29 25.08 -24.07
CA ASN A 158 1.05 24.44 -25.15
C ASN A 158 2.01 23.40 -24.55
N ASP A 159 3.08 23.04 -25.26
CA ASP A 159 4.12 22.09 -24.82
C ASP A 159 4.82 22.53 -23.52
N GLU A 160 4.76 23.80 -23.15
CA GLU A 160 5.20 24.32 -21.85
C GLU A 160 4.04 24.37 -20.86
N PHE A 161 4.31 23.97 -19.62
CA PHE A 161 3.36 24.04 -18.52
C PHE A 161 3.36 25.45 -17.90
N ASP A 162 2.16 26.03 -17.78
CA ASP A 162 1.94 27.30 -17.07
C ASP A 162 1.83 27.09 -15.55
N TYR A 163 1.55 25.86 -15.13
CA TYR A 163 1.41 25.42 -13.74
C TYR A 163 2.04 24.05 -13.57
N GLU A 164 2.85 23.92 -12.53
CA GLU A 164 3.44 22.66 -12.08
C GLU A 164 3.48 22.65 -10.54
N GLU A 165 2.89 21.63 -9.93
CA GLU A 165 2.89 21.45 -8.47
C GLU A 165 3.10 19.98 -8.12
N GLY A 166 4.05 19.73 -7.21
CA GLY A 166 4.23 18.43 -6.57
C GLY A 166 3.48 18.38 -5.25
N VAL A 167 2.74 17.29 -5.01
CA VAL A 167 2.00 17.03 -3.77
C VAL A 167 2.39 15.67 -3.19
N GLU A 168 2.55 15.63 -1.86
CA GLU A 168 2.84 14.42 -1.09
C GLU A 168 1.93 14.42 0.15
N PRO A 169 1.21 13.33 0.44
CA PRO A 169 0.45 13.22 1.68
C PRO A 169 1.41 13.11 2.87
N PRO A 170 1.06 13.68 4.02
CA PRO A 170 1.92 13.63 5.20
C PRO A 170 1.98 12.22 5.81
N GLU A 171 0.97 11.38 5.57
CA GLU A 171 0.91 10.00 6.07
C GLU A 171 1.66 9.02 5.17
N LYS A 172 2.35 8.07 5.81
CA LYS A 172 3.08 6.96 5.19
C LYS A 172 2.28 5.67 5.24
N VAL A 173 2.63 4.69 4.41
CA VAL A 173 2.17 3.30 4.54
C VAL A 173 3.34 2.43 4.96
N THR A 174 3.10 1.49 5.87
CA THR A 174 4.05 0.43 6.24
C THR A 174 3.31 -0.90 6.40
N THR A 175 4.04 -1.96 6.71
CA THR A 175 3.50 -3.26 7.11
C THR A 175 4.37 -3.86 8.19
N GLY A 176 3.84 -4.85 8.89
CA GLY A 176 4.55 -5.58 9.91
C GLY A 176 5.15 -6.89 9.42
N GLY A 177 6.02 -7.43 10.26
CA GLY A 177 6.62 -8.73 10.07
C GLY A 177 7.32 -9.20 11.34
N ARG A 178 7.77 -10.46 11.32
CA ARG A 178 8.58 -11.02 12.39
C ARG A 178 9.49 -12.13 11.90
N LYS A 179 10.69 -12.21 12.48
CA LYS A 179 11.65 -13.30 12.30
C LYS A 179 11.56 -14.28 13.46
N PHE A 180 11.76 -15.56 13.17
CA PHE A 180 11.67 -16.64 14.14
C PHE A 180 12.89 -17.55 14.08
N GLU A 181 13.26 -18.06 15.25
CA GLU A 181 14.27 -19.08 15.42
C GLU A 181 13.61 -20.32 16.01
N LYS A 182 13.79 -21.47 15.36
CA LYS A 182 13.45 -22.75 15.95
C LYS A 182 14.69 -23.37 16.55
N TYR A 183 14.65 -23.64 17.85
CA TYR A 183 15.78 -24.20 18.56
C TYR A 183 15.37 -25.30 19.55
N ASP A 184 16.36 -26.05 20.01
CA ASP A 184 16.27 -26.99 21.11
C ASP A 184 16.24 -26.25 22.45
N ALA A 185 15.18 -26.45 23.24
CA ALA A 185 14.96 -25.71 24.47
C ALA A 185 16.05 -25.89 25.55
N SER A 186 16.88 -26.93 25.48
CA SER A 186 17.93 -27.20 26.48
C SER A 186 19.31 -26.71 26.05
N SER A 187 19.63 -26.83 24.76
CA SER A 187 20.95 -26.55 24.20
C SER A 187 21.03 -25.26 23.38
N SER A 188 19.88 -24.70 23.00
CA SER A 188 19.75 -23.59 22.06
C SER A 188 20.32 -23.88 20.66
N GLU A 189 20.50 -25.17 20.33
CA GLU A 189 20.85 -25.58 18.97
C GLU A 189 19.68 -25.30 18.02
N LEU A 190 19.96 -24.66 16.89
CA LEU A 190 18.94 -24.33 15.88
C LEU A 190 18.51 -25.59 15.11
N LEU A 191 17.22 -25.68 14.81
CA LEU A 191 16.58 -26.88 14.28
C LEU A 191 15.84 -26.58 12.97
N LYS A 192 16.21 -27.31 11.92
CA LYS A 192 15.58 -27.24 10.61
C LYS A 192 14.35 -28.13 10.47
N ASP A 193 13.59 -27.90 9.40
CA ASP A 193 12.46 -28.72 8.93
C ASP A 193 11.23 -28.75 9.86
N ALA A 194 11.21 -27.97 10.94
CA ALA A 194 9.98 -27.73 11.70
C ALA A 194 8.96 -26.99 10.81
N ARG A 195 7.67 -27.35 10.93
CA ARG A 195 6.59 -26.71 10.17
C ARG A 195 5.60 -26.04 11.09
N PHE A 196 5.09 -24.89 10.65
CA PHE A 196 4.15 -24.07 11.38
C PHE A 196 3.00 -23.60 10.51
N GLU A 197 1.86 -23.36 11.14
CA GLU A 197 0.73 -22.61 10.57
C GLU A 197 0.61 -21.29 11.32
N LEU A 198 0.30 -20.20 10.60
CA LEU A 198 0.01 -18.90 11.20
C LEU A 198 -1.49 -18.78 11.50
N TRP A 199 -1.82 -18.37 12.71
CA TRP A 199 -3.19 -18.19 13.21
C TRP A 199 -3.37 -16.77 13.78
N ASN A 200 -4.61 -16.28 13.72
CA ASN A 200 -4.99 -15.02 14.38
C ASN A 200 -4.97 -15.17 15.91
N GLU A 201 -5.08 -14.05 16.64
CA GLU A 201 -4.95 -13.97 18.10
C GLU A 201 -5.78 -15.04 18.84
N ASP A 202 -7.06 -15.17 18.47
CA ASP A 202 -8.03 -16.06 19.13
C ASP A 202 -8.04 -17.48 18.55
N ARG A 203 -7.18 -17.76 17.56
CA ARG A 203 -7.04 -19.06 16.88
C ARG A 203 -8.32 -19.53 16.18
N SER A 204 -9.18 -18.58 15.79
CA SER A 204 -10.39 -18.88 15.04
C SER A 204 -10.11 -19.11 13.55
N GLU A 205 -9.08 -18.47 13.01
CA GLU A 205 -8.72 -18.50 11.59
C GLU A 205 -7.21 -18.69 11.40
N TYR A 206 -6.84 -19.34 10.29
CA TYR A 206 -5.45 -19.47 9.86
C TYR A 206 -5.21 -18.71 8.56
N ALA A 207 -3.97 -18.32 8.34
CA ALA A 207 -3.56 -17.59 7.17
C ALA A 207 -3.35 -18.53 5.96
N ILE A 208 -3.89 -18.10 4.82
CA ILE A 208 -3.61 -18.63 3.49
C ILE A 208 -2.98 -17.49 2.68
N PHE A 209 -1.72 -17.66 2.29
CA PHE A 209 -1.01 -16.71 1.45
C PHE A 209 -1.25 -17.05 -0.02
N TYR A 210 -1.32 -16.02 -0.86
CA TYR A 210 -1.59 -16.16 -2.29
C TYR A 210 -0.48 -15.55 -3.14
N LYS A 211 -0.33 -16.10 -4.33
CA LYS A 211 0.39 -15.50 -5.45
C LYS A 211 -0.47 -15.56 -6.70
N GLY A 212 -0.89 -14.39 -7.16
CA GLY A 212 -1.97 -14.24 -8.12
C GLY A 212 -3.26 -14.85 -7.58
N GLU A 213 -3.81 -15.81 -8.33
CA GLU A 213 -5.03 -16.54 -7.98
C GLU A 213 -4.78 -17.84 -7.21
N SER A 214 -3.52 -18.21 -6.98
CA SER A 214 -3.17 -19.52 -6.41
C SER A 214 -2.78 -19.41 -4.93
N PRO A 215 -3.38 -20.23 -4.04
CA PRO A 215 -2.92 -20.32 -2.66
C PRO A 215 -1.55 -21.02 -2.62
N LEU A 216 -0.72 -20.60 -1.68
CA LEU A 216 0.61 -21.16 -1.44
C LEU A 216 0.53 -22.27 -0.40
N ALA A 217 1.09 -23.43 -0.74
CA ALA A 217 1.24 -24.52 0.23
C ALA A 217 2.34 -24.23 1.27
N VAL A 218 3.40 -23.53 0.86
CA VAL A 218 4.51 -23.10 1.71
C VAL A 218 4.73 -21.62 1.49
N TYR A 219 4.97 -20.88 2.58
CA TYR A 219 5.19 -19.43 2.53
C TYR A 219 6.42 -19.09 1.68
N GLU A 220 6.30 -18.03 0.89
CA GLU A 220 7.41 -17.37 0.22
C GLU A 220 7.23 -15.85 0.32
N SER A 221 8.34 -15.10 0.36
CA SER A 221 8.33 -13.64 0.49
C SER A 221 7.60 -12.94 -0.67
N GLY A 222 7.46 -13.58 -1.82
CA GLY A 222 6.72 -13.08 -2.98
C GLY A 222 5.20 -13.27 -2.94
N ALA A 223 4.61 -13.60 -1.79
CA ALA A 223 3.16 -13.65 -1.62
C ALA A 223 2.55 -12.23 -1.70
N ASP A 224 1.48 -12.06 -2.48
CA ASP A 224 0.86 -10.75 -2.80
C ASP A 224 -0.43 -10.44 -2.03
N ARG A 225 -0.92 -11.41 -1.25
CA ARG A 225 -2.17 -11.35 -0.51
C ARG A 225 -2.20 -12.38 0.60
N ILE A 226 -2.91 -12.05 1.67
CA ILE A 226 -3.25 -12.93 2.76
C ILE A 226 -4.78 -13.05 2.85
N GLU A 227 -5.27 -14.25 3.13
CA GLU A 227 -6.66 -14.51 3.48
C GLU A 227 -6.70 -15.26 4.82
N TRP A 228 -7.55 -14.80 5.74
CA TRP A 228 -7.82 -15.49 7.00
C TRP A 228 -9.04 -16.38 6.80
N ALA A 229 -8.90 -17.67 7.09
CA ALA A 229 -9.92 -18.66 6.77
C ALA A 229 -10.12 -19.70 7.89
N THR A 230 -11.34 -20.24 7.94
CA THR A 230 -11.71 -21.37 8.81
C THR A 230 -11.69 -22.72 8.09
N SER A 231 -11.51 -22.71 6.76
CA SER A 231 -11.55 -23.89 5.89
C SER A 231 -10.62 -23.72 4.69
N GLY A 232 -10.07 -24.83 4.19
CA GLY A 232 -8.99 -24.80 3.21
C GLY A 232 -7.73 -25.48 3.76
N GLN A 233 -6.59 -25.13 3.17
CA GLN A 233 -5.28 -25.57 3.63
C GLN A 233 -4.47 -24.33 4.00
N ALA A 234 -4.05 -24.25 5.26
CA ALA A 234 -3.15 -23.19 5.73
C ALA A 234 -1.84 -23.22 4.94
N THR A 235 -1.24 -22.05 4.74
CA THR A 235 0.11 -21.97 4.22
C THR A 235 1.10 -22.37 5.30
N GLU A 236 1.99 -23.31 5.00
CA GLU A 236 3.01 -23.77 5.93
C GLU A 236 4.23 -22.84 5.94
N PHE A 237 4.74 -22.55 7.13
CA PHE A 237 6.06 -21.96 7.34
C PHE A 237 7.03 -23.07 7.69
N VAL A 238 8.24 -23.05 7.13
CA VAL A 238 9.23 -24.12 7.35
C VAL A 238 10.52 -23.49 7.88
N ALA A 239 10.99 -23.95 9.04
CA ALA A 239 12.31 -23.58 9.53
C ALA A 239 13.38 -24.08 8.54
N ASP A 240 14.19 -23.16 8.03
CA ASP A 240 15.18 -23.44 7.01
C ASP A 240 16.35 -24.29 7.53
N GLY A 241 17.35 -24.53 6.68
CA GLY A 241 18.54 -25.32 7.05
C GLY A 241 19.35 -24.77 8.23
N ASN A 242 19.12 -23.51 8.60
CA ASN A 242 19.75 -22.82 9.72
C ASN A 242 18.77 -22.63 10.89
N GLY A 243 17.55 -23.16 10.81
CA GLY A 243 16.52 -23.08 11.85
C GLY A 243 15.73 -21.77 11.86
N TYR A 244 15.80 -20.97 10.80
CA TYR A 244 15.11 -19.68 10.70
C TYR A 244 13.89 -19.74 9.80
N PHE A 245 12.89 -18.92 10.10
CA PHE A 245 11.79 -18.60 9.20
C PHE A 245 11.25 -17.22 9.55
N GLU A 246 10.40 -16.67 8.70
CA GLU A 246 9.87 -15.32 8.89
C GLU A 246 8.48 -15.19 8.29
N VAL A 247 7.81 -14.10 8.67
CA VAL A 247 6.61 -13.61 8.02
C VAL A 247 6.72 -12.11 7.82
N GLN A 248 6.26 -11.64 6.66
CA GLN A 248 6.18 -10.23 6.32
C GLN A 248 4.82 -9.91 5.72
N GLY A 249 4.41 -8.65 5.80
CA GLY A 249 3.20 -8.18 5.15
C GLY A 249 1.94 -8.33 5.99
N LEU A 250 2.06 -8.33 7.31
CA LEU A 250 0.92 -8.45 8.23
C LEU A 250 0.55 -7.10 8.83
N ASP A 251 -0.73 -6.91 9.12
CA ASP A 251 -1.16 -5.83 10.02
C ASP A 251 -0.49 -6.02 11.40
N TYR A 252 -0.39 -4.92 12.16
CA TYR A 252 0.08 -4.99 13.53
C TYR A 252 -0.97 -5.65 14.43
N GLY A 253 -0.50 -6.49 15.34
CA GLY A 253 -1.36 -7.16 16.32
C GLY A 253 -0.75 -8.46 16.85
N THR A 254 -1.59 -9.22 17.54
CA THR A 254 -1.21 -10.49 18.17
C THR A 254 -1.59 -11.67 17.29
N TYR A 255 -0.67 -12.61 17.15
CA TYR A 255 -0.81 -13.79 16.32
C TYR A 255 -0.25 -15.02 17.03
N GLN A 256 -0.50 -16.20 16.45
CA GLN A 256 -0.06 -17.47 16.99
C GLN A 256 0.61 -18.32 15.90
N MET A 257 1.81 -18.82 16.15
CA MET A 257 2.41 -19.88 15.35
C MET A 257 2.06 -21.23 15.96
N LYS A 258 1.44 -22.11 15.17
CA LYS A 258 1.12 -23.48 15.57
C LYS A 258 2.12 -24.46 14.95
N GLU A 259 2.92 -25.14 15.75
CA GLU A 259 3.83 -26.18 15.25
C GLU A 259 3.01 -27.42 14.80
N THR A 260 3.14 -27.79 13.53
CA THR A 260 2.41 -28.91 12.90
C THR A 260 3.31 -30.09 12.56
N MET A 261 4.61 -29.86 12.44
CA MET A 261 5.62 -30.91 12.27
C MET A 261 6.86 -30.55 13.07
N ALA A 262 7.28 -31.43 13.98
CA ALA A 262 8.53 -31.26 14.71
C ALA A 262 9.74 -31.73 13.88
N PRO A 263 10.94 -31.19 14.13
CA PRO A 263 12.18 -31.70 13.56
C PRO A 263 12.42 -33.18 13.86
N GLU A 264 13.26 -33.84 13.06
CA GLU A 264 13.61 -35.24 13.27
C GLU A 264 14.24 -35.46 14.67
N GLY A 265 13.73 -36.43 15.41
CA GLY A 265 14.17 -36.74 16.78
C GLY A 265 13.47 -35.93 17.88
N TYR A 266 12.60 -34.98 17.52
CA TYR A 266 11.83 -34.17 18.45
C TYR A 266 10.37 -34.63 18.56
N VAL A 267 9.75 -34.33 19.69
CA VAL A 267 8.33 -34.61 19.93
C VAL A 267 7.50 -33.42 19.47
N LEU A 268 6.50 -33.68 18.63
CA LEU A 268 5.53 -32.66 18.24
C LEU A 268 4.68 -32.25 19.45
N PRO A 269 4.65 -30.96 19.83
CA PRO A 269 3.76 -30.49 20.88
C PRO A 269 2.28 -30.67 20.50
N THR A 270 1.42 -30.74 21.51
CA THR A 270 -0.03 -30.94 21.31
C THR A 270 -0.84 -30.00 22.20
N GLY A 271 -2.06 -29.67 21.77
CA GLY A 271 -2.93 -28.76 22.52
C GLY A 271 -2.34 -27.36 22.60
N GLU A 272 -2.48 -26.71 23.75
CA GLU A 272 -1.97 -25.35 23.98
C GLU A 272 -0.46 -25.21 23.73
N ALA A 273 0.32 -26.24 24.06
CA ALA A 273 1.77 -26.21 23.88
C ALA A 273 2.19 -26.20 22.40
N ALA A 274 1.28 -26.48 21.46
CA ALA A 274 1.57 -26.38 20.04
C ALA A 274 1.55 -24.94 19.53
N PHE A 275 0.99 -23.99 20.29
CA PHE A 275 0.84 -22.60 19.89
C PHE A 275 1.86 -21.72 20.62
N THR A 276 2.49 -20.83 19.87
CA THR A 276 3.36 -19.76 20.39
C THR A 276 2.79 -18.42 19.98
N GLU A 277 2.41 -17.61 20.97
CA GLU A 277 1.95 -16.25 20.76
C GLU A 277 3.10 -15.31 20.42
N PHE A 278 2.87 -14.38 19.51
CA PHE A 278 3.81 -13.32 19.19
C PHE A 278 3.06 -12.06 18.75
N ILE A 279 3.73 -10.92 18.89
CA ILE A 279 3.21 -9.60 18.52
C ILE A 279 3.95 -9.11 17.28
N ILE A 280 3.21 -8.51 16.36
CA ILE A 280 3.72 -7.72 15.25
C ILE A 280 3.46 -6.25 15.56
N SER A 281 4.53 -5.46 15.52
CA SER A 281 4.50 -4.02 15.75
C SER A 281 5.63 -3.38 14.95
N TYR A 282 5.63 -2.07 14.80
CA TYR A 282 6.76 -1.39 14.17
C TYR A 282 8.09 -1.75 14.87
N GLY A 283 9.07 -2.18 14.08
CA GLY A 283 10.39 -2.64 14.54
C GLY A 283 10.44 -4.11 14.99
N SER A 284 9.35 -4.88 14.86
CA SER A 284 9.37 -6.31 15.21
C SER A 284 10.03 -7.20 14.17
N TYR A 285 10.28 -6.68 12.96
CA TYR A 285 11.01 -7.39 11.91
C TYR A 285 12.46 -6.90 11.80
N ASN A 286 12.67 -5.59 11.90
CA ASN A 286 13.98 -4.96 11.92
C ASN A 286 14.33 -4.46 13.33
N GLU A 287 14.98 -5.33 14.11
CA GLU A 287 15.38 -5.05 15.49
C GLU A 287 16.50 -3.97 15.61
N GLU A 288 17.08 -3.51 14.50
CA GLU A 288 18.09 -2.45 14.51
C GLU A 288 17.46 -1.04 14.64
N ILE A 289 16.15 -0.92 14.42
CA ILE A 289 15.45 0.37 14.47
C ILE A 289 15.45 0.93 15.90
N GLN A 290 15.94 2.17 16.02
CA GLN A 290 16.01 2.90 17.28
C GLN A 290 14.70 3.67 17.53
N ILE A 291 13.74 3.03 18.20
CA ILE A 291 12.46 3.66 18.56
C ILE A 291 12.61 4.50 19.83
N VAL A 292 12.20 5.76 19.76
CA VAL A 292 12.25 6.75 20.86
C VAL A 292 10.87 6.93 21.50
N GLY A 293 9.80 6.76 20.72
CA GLY A 293 8.43 6.87 21.21
C GLY A 293 7.41 6.36 20.20
N VAL A 294 6.26 5.92 20.68
CA VAL A 294 5.15 5.46 19.84
C VAL A 294 3.84 6.03 20.41
N GLU A 295 2.98 6.54 19.56
CA GLU A 295 1.60 6.89 19.87
C GLU A 295 0.66 6.06 18.99
N ASN A 296 -0.43 5.57 19.60
CA ASN A 296 -1.31 4.56 19.00
C ASN A 296 -0.52 3.37 18.43
N PRO A 297 0.28 2.66 19.26
CA PRO A 297 1.14 1.57 18.78
C PRO A 297 0.36 0.41 18.15
N GLY A 298 -0.93 0.28 18.46
CA GLY A 298 -1.75 -0.89 18.18
C GLY A 298 -2.02 -1.72 19.42
N PRO A 299 -2.85 -2.78 19.29
CA PRO A 299 -2.87 -3.87 20.24
C PRO A 299 -1.51 -4.58 20.33
#